data_AF-A0A4R7DXA9-F1
#
_entry.id   AF-A0A4R7DXA9-F1
#
_cell.length_a   1.000
_cell.length_b   1.000
_cell.length_c   1.000
_cell.angle_alpha   90.00
_cell.angle_beta   90.00
_cell.angle_gamma   90.00
#
_symmetry.space_group_name_H-M   'P 1'
#
loop_
_entity.id
_entity.type
_entity.pdbx_description
1 polymer ?
#
loop_
_entity_poly.entity_id
_entity_poly.type
_entity_poly.pdbx_seq_one_letter_code
_entity_poly.pdbx_strand_id
1 'polypeptide(L)'
;MSRKEGLKRELEEILSEVKDINPLTTDSTKKEKRKELWQRMVDKAVKLHEIVNPKHHSYMIKNRGVDPENDPKKFYNHIHPVEDLIAYMNDEHANDEIEDKTIGETFKFEVFSKRQGHADEYQFVRIENGWEISFMTIGGECDKSGSPYLYENFKQDFIEYPNGFPGYLEWLWYKAKEEGLNKQEVQSELNKLADWVTKCEEEKPDSGLWSNY
;
A
#
# COMPACT_ATOMS: atom_id res chain seq x y z
N MET A 1 -34.02 17.44 0.06
CA MET A 1 -32.80 16.72 0.47
C MET A 1 -33.24 15.44 1.15
N SER A 2 -32.86 14.29 0.62
CA SER A 2 -33.23 12.99 1.19
C SER A 2 -32.52 12.76 2.53
N ARG A 3 -33.09 11.92 3.41
CA ARG A 3 -32.47 11.57 4.71
C ARG A 3 -31.03 11.06 4.56
N LYS A 4 -30.75 10.31 3.48
CA LYS A 4 -29.41 9.81 3.16
C LYS A 4 -28.43 10.92 2.77
N GLU A 5 -28.85 11.88 1.94
CA GLU A 5 -28.01 13.01 1.52
C GLU A 5 -27.68 13.95 2.68
N GLY A 6 -28.63 14.17 3.59
CA GLY A 6 -28.39 14.95 4.81
C GLY A 6 -27.34 14.30 5.71
N LEU A 7 -27.46 12.98 5.93
CA LEU A 7 -26.49 12.22 6.72
C LEU A 7 -25.09 12.18 6.09
N LYS A 8 -25.02 12.03 4.75
CA LYS A 8 -23.77 12.06 4.00
C LYS A 8 -23.05 13.41 4.19
N ARG A 9 -23.75 14.52 3.96
CA ARG A 9 -23.16 15.87 4.08
C ARG A 9 -22.66 16.13 5.51
N GLU A 10 -23.44 15.78 6.52
CA GLU A 10 -23.00 15.91 7.92
C GLU A 10 -21.79 15.02 8.25
N LEU A 11 -21.70 13.83 7.65
CA LEU A 11 -20.57 12.93 7.82
C LEU A 11 -19.30 13.48 7.15
N GLU A 12 -19.41 14.07 5.95
CA GLU A 12 -18.32 14.76 5.25
C GLU A 12 -17.78 15.94 6.06
N GLU A 13 -18.67 16.78 6.61
CA GLU A 13 -18.31 17.91 7.48
C GLU A 13 -17.56 17.44 8.74
N ILE A 14 -18.09 16.42 9.44
CA ILE A 14 -17.44 15.86 10.64
C ILE A 14 -16.07 15.26 10.29
N LEU A 15 -15.99 14.51 9.19
CA LEU A 15 -14.73 13.90 8.75
C LEU A 15 -13.66 14.95 8.46
N SER A 16 -14.03 16.06 7.80
CA SER A 16 -13.13 17.19 7.58
C SER A 16 -12.63 17.76 8.90
N GLU A 17 -13.53 18.06 9.86
CA GLU A 17 -13.13 18.60 11.16
C GLU A 17 -12.23 17.63 11.97
N VAL A 18 -12.47 16.32 11.88
CA VAL A 18 -11.62 15.30 12.53
C VAL A 18 -10.20 15.32 11.98
N LYS A 19 -10.05 15.50 10.65
CA LYS A 19 -8.75 15.55 9.98
C LYS A 19 -7.98 16.85 10.27
N ASP A 20 -8.69 17.96 10.47
CA ASP A 20 -8.08 19.25 10.78
C ASP A 20 -7.45 19.29 12.19
N ILE A 21 -7.90 18.42 13.11
CA ILE A 21 -7.34 18.34 14.46
C ILE A 21 -6.17 17.34 14.49
N ASN A 22 -4.96 17.86 14.71
CA ASN A 22 -3.76 17.04 14.90
C ASN A 22 -3.98 15.96 15.98
N PRO A 23 -3.87 14.65 15.65
CA PRO A 23 -4.08 13.57 16.62
C PRO A 23 -3.07 13.57 17.78
N LEU A 24 -1.91 14.22 17.61
CA LEU A 24 -0.85 14.33 18.61
C LEU A 24 -0.91 15.65 19.40
N THR A 25 -2.01 16.42 19.28
CA THR A 25 -2.18 17.66 20.03
C THR A 25 -2.14 17.43 21.53
N THR A 26 -1.41 18.29 22.26
CA THR A 26 -1.37 18.30 23.72
C THR A 26 -2.46 19.19 24.34
N ASP A 27 -3.11 20.03 23.52
CA ASP A 27 -4.24 20.86 23.91
C ASP A 27 -5.45 19.99 24.29
N SER A 28 -5.82 20.03 25.57
CA SER A 28 -6.90 19.24 26.15
C SER A 28 -8.27 19.55 25.53
N THR A 29 -8.51 20.81 25.15
CA THR A 29 -9.78 21.23 24.53
C THR A 29 -9.93 20.64 23.13
N LYS A 30 -8.85 20.68 22.34
CA LYS A 30 -8.81 20.06 21.00
C LYS A 30 -8.91 18.55 21.08
N LYS A 31 -8.27 17.93 22.07
CA LYS A 31 -8.34 16.49 22.30
C LYS A 31 -9.77 16.03 22.62
N GLU A 32 -10.48 16.73 23.49
CA GLU A 32 -11.87 16.40 23.82
C GLU A 32 -12.81 16.66 22.63
N LYS A 33 -12.64 17.79 21.92
CA LYS A 33 -13.39 18.07 20.68
C LYS A 33 -13.19 16.96 19.65
N ARG A 34 -11.94 16.51 19.42
CA ARG A 34 -11.64 15.42 18.48
C ARG A 34 -12.31 14.12 18.87
N LYS A 35 -12.33 13.79 20.16
CA LYS A 35 -13.00 12.58 20.68
C LYS A 35 -14.51 12.63 20.46
N GLU A 36 -15.15 13.78 20.70
CA GLU A 36 -16.58 13.97 20.44
C GLU A 36 -16.90 13.84 18.94
N LEU A 37 -16.14 14.53 18.09
CA LEU A 37 -16.28 14.45 16.64
C LEU A 37 -16.10 13.01 16.13
N TRP A 38 -15.11 12.30 16.68
CA TRP A 38 -14.85 10.90 16.34
C TRP A 38 -16.04 9.99 16.66
N GLN A 39 -16.62 10.11 17.85
CA GLN A 39 -17.80 9.32 18.22
C GLN A 39 -18.99 9.64 17.31
N ARG A 40 -19.21 10.92 16.99
CA ARG A 40 -20.26 11.36 16.07
C ARG A 40 -20.05 10.83 14.65
N MET A 41 -18.80 10.79 14.19
CA MET A 41 -18.41 10.21 12.90
C MET A 41 -18.82 8.73 12.83
N VAL A 42 -18.42 7.94 13.83
CA VAL A 42 -18.77 6.51 13.92
C VAL A 42 -20.27 6.33 13.94
N ASP A 43 -20.99 7.03 14.82
CA ASP A 43 -22.45 6.88 14.96
C ASP A 43 -23.21 7.25 13.68
N LYS A 44 -22.71 8.24 12.92
CA LYS A 44 -23.32 8.61 11.63
C LYS A 44 -22.97 7.63 10.52
N ALA A 45 -21.74 7.14 10.47
CA ALA A 45 -21.36 6.12 9.49
C ALA A 45 -22.20 4.85 9.65
N VAL A 46 -22.40 4.38 10.89
CA VAL A 46 -23.28 3.23 11.20
C VAL A 46 -24.72 3.48 10.73
N LYS A 47 -25.29 4.64 11.07
CA LYS A 47 -26.66 4.99 10.62
C LYS A 47 -26.78 5.06 9.11
N LEU A 48 -25.75 5.55 8.43
CA LEU A 48 -25.76 5.67 6.97
C LEU A 48 -25.61 4.28 6.33
N HIS A 49 -24.73 3.43 6.86
CA HIS A 49 -24.58 2.03 6.48
C HIS A 49 -25.92 1.29 6.55
N GLU A 50 -26.66 1.38 7.66
CA GLU A 50 -27.99 0.75 7.81
C GLU A 50 -29.01 1.19 6.73
N ILE A 51 -28.86 2.40 6.17
CA ILE A 51 -29.78 2.94 5.18
C ILE A 51 -29.41 2.48 3.77
N VAL A 52 -28.11 2.41 3.46
CA VAL A 52 -27.62 2.22 2.08
C VAL A 52 -27.02 0.86 1.81
N ASN A 53 -26.78 0.07 2.86
CA ASN A 53 -26.23 -1.27 2.81
C ASN A 53 -25.03 -1.37 1.85
N PRO A 54 -23.95 -0.60 2.12
CA PRO A 54 -22.87 -0.38 1.20
C PRO A 54 -22.05 -1.66 0.98
N LYS A 55 -21.53 -1.82 -0.24
CA LYS A 55 -20.42 -2.74 -0.47
C LYS A 55 -19.14 -2.10 0.05
N HIS A 56 -18.27 -2.90 0.66
CA HIS A 56 -16.92 -2.49 1.09
C HIS A 56 -15.87 -3.34 0.38
N HIS A 57 -14.69 -2.78 0.13
CA HIS A 57 -13.59 -3.54 -0.44
C HIS A 57 -13.18 -4.72 0.48
N SER A 58 -12.91 -5.89 -0.10
CA SER A 58 -12.50 -7.09 0.65
C SER A 58 -11.26 -6.86 1.51
N TYR A 59 -10.26 -6.11 1.00
CA TYR A 59 -9.06 -5.76 1.77
C TYR A 59 -9.39 -4.89 2.99
N MET A 60 -10.38 -4.00 2.89
CA MET A 60 -10.80 -3.14 4.00
C MET A 60 -11.32 -3.99 5.16
N ILE A 61 -12.20 -4.95 4.86
CA ILE A 61 -12.75 -5.88 5.86
C ILE A 61 -11.63 -6.72 6.49
N LYS A 62 -10.71 -7.25 5.68
CA LYS A 62 -9.57 -8.04 6.14
C LYS A 62 -8.63 -7.24 7.06
N ASN A 63 -8.27 -6.01 6.66
CA ASN A 63 -7.36 -5.15 7.42
C ASN A 63 -7.99 -4.65 8.72
N ARG A 64 -9.31 -4.43 8.73
CA ARG A 64 -10.04 -4.11 9.96
C ARG A 64 -10.19 -5.32 10.87
N GLY A 65 -10.22 -6.54 10.32
CA GLY A 65 -10.46 -7.78 11.07
C GLY A 65 -11.84 -7.82 11.72
N VAL A 66 -12.79 -7.05 11.18
CA VAL A 66 -14.15 -6.88 11.69
C VAL A 66 -15.08 -6.81 10.50
N ASP A 67 -16.12 -7.62 10.54
CA ASP A 67 -17.18 -7.62 9.54
C ASP A 67 -18.15 -6.46 9.84
N PRO A 68 -18.39 -5.54 8.88
CA PRO A 68 -19.30 -4.41 9.06
C PRO A 68 -20.73 -4.84 9.39
N GLU A 69 -21.17 -6.03 8.96
CA GLU A 69 -22.52 -6.53 9.27
C GLU A 69 -22.64 -7.03 10.72
N ASN A 70 -21.54 -7.50 11.30
CA ASN A 70 -21.52 -8.06 12.66
C ASN A 70 -21.24 -6.99 13.73
N ASP A 71 -20.31 -6.07 13.47
CA ASP A 71 -19.97 -4.97 14.40
C ASP A 71 -19.63 -3.68 13.62
N PRO A 72 -20.65 -2.97 13.09
CA PRO A 72 -20.44 -1.78 12.26
C PRO A 72 -19.77 -0.65 13.06
N LYS A 73 -20.02 -0.56 14.37
CA LYS A 73 -19.36 0.43 15.23
C LYS A 73 -17.86 0.25 15.26
N LYS A 74 -17.39 -0.99 15.46
CA LYS A 74 -15.95 -1.28 15.49
C LYS A 74 -15.32 -1.19 14.10
N PHE A 75 -16.06 -1.55 13.05
CA PHE A 75 -15.62 -1.37 11.67
C PHE A 75 -15.36 0.10 11.34
N TYR A 76 -16.36 0.98 11.54
CA TYR A 76 -16.27 2.43 11.29
C TYR A 76 -15.49 3.23 12.32
N ASN A 77 -14.96 2.59 13.37
CA ASN A 77 -14.02 3.21 14.33
C ASN A 77 -12.63 3.43 13.71
N HIS A 78 -12.59 3.93 12.47
CA HIS A 78 -11.41 4.28 11.69
C HIS A 78 -11.85 5.21 10.55
N ILE A 79 -10.95 6.11 10.10
CA ILE A 79 -11.26 7.07 9.02
C ILE A 79 -11.50 6.37 7.68
N HIS A 80 -10.64 5.44 7.26
CA HIS A 80 -10.76 4.81 5.92
C HIS A 80 -12.11 4.16 5.61
N PRO A 81 -12.72 3.34 6.47
CA PRO A 81 -14.07 2.83 6.22
C PRO A 81 -15.14 3.92 6.05
N VAL A 82 -14.97 5.08 6.71
CA VAL A 82 -15.88 6.23 6.57
C VAL A 82 -15.68 6.92 5.23
N GLU A 83 -14.43 7.06 4.77
CA GLU A 83 -14.12 7.56 3.42
C GLU A 83 -14.70 6.64 2.34
N ASP A 84 -14.53 5.33 2.52
CA ASP A 84 -15.05 4.26 1.65
C ASP A 84 -16.59 4.34 1.52
N LEU A 85 -17.28 4.60 2.64
CA LEU A 85 -18.72 4.80 2.67
C LEU A 85 -19.14 6.07 1.92
N ILE A 86 -18.40 7.18 2.10
CA ILE A 86 -18.67 8.43 1.39
C ILE A 86 -18.42 8.25 -0.12
N ALA A 87 -17.38 7.51 -0.51
CA ALA A 87 -17.07 7.20 -1.91
C ALA A 87 -18.20 6.39 -2.56
N TYR A 88 -18.66 5.32 -1.90
CA TYR A 88 -19.85 4.55 -2.32
C TYR A 88 -21.09 5.43 -2.51
N MET A 89 -21.26 6.43 -1.64
CA MET A 89 -22.39 7.37 -1.72
C MET A 89 -22.27 8.40 -2.86
N ASN A 90 -21.12 8.50 -3.51
CA ASN A 90 -20.92 9.27 -4.74
C ASN A 90 -21.05 8.37 -5.97
N ASP A 91 -20.57 7.14 -5.87
CA ASP A 91 -20.56 6.14 -6.94
C ASP A 91 -20.74 4.74 -6.33
N GLU A 92 -21.85 4.06 -6.63
CA GLU A 92 -22.16 2.72 -6.10
C GLU A 92 -21.11 1.66 -6.53
N HIS A 93 -20.32 1.95 -7.58
CA HIS A 93 -19.22 1.13 -8.06
C HIS A 93 -17.86 1.48 -7.44
N ALA A 94 -17.77 2.51 -6.60
CA ALA A 94 -16.51 2.93 -5.99
C ALA A 94 -15.81 1.81 -5.22
N ASN A 95 -16.61 0.90 -4.66
CA ASN A 95 -16.13 -0.20 -3.80
C ASN A 95 -16.24 -1.56 -4.51
N ASP A 96 -16.36 -1.57 -5.84
CA ASP A 96 -16.27 -2.82 -6.59
C ASP A 96 -14.88 -3.45 -6.45
N GLU A 97 -14.84 -4.78 -6.54
CA GLU A 97 -13.57 -5.50 -6.48
C GLU A 97 -12.75 -5.08 -7.71
N ILE A 98 -11.62 -4.44 -7.47
CA ILE A 98 -10.76 -4.02 -8.57
C ILE A 98 -10.13 -5.29 -9.14
N GLU A 99 -10.39 -5.53 -10.42
CA GLU A 99 -9.70 -6.59 -11.15
C GLU A 99 -8.21 -6.26 -11.19
N ASP A 100 -7.39 -7.20 -10.71
CA ASP A 100 -5.94 -7.04 -10.74
C ASP A 100 -5.44 -7.23 -12.17
N LYS A 101 -5.21 -6.12 -12.86
CA LYS A 101 -4.80 -6.09 -14.26
C LYS A 101 -3.30 -6.34 -14.45
N THR A 102 -2.56 -6.61 -13.37
CA THR A 102 -1.08 -6.67 -13.43
C THR A 102 -0.52 -8.05 -13.08
N ILE A 103 -1.35 -9.02 -12.70
CA ILE A 103 -0.93 -10.43 -12.69
C ILE A 103 -0.62 -10.89 -14.12
N GLY A 104 0.52 -11.55 -14.29
CA GLY A 104 1.07 -11.96 -15.58
C GLY A 104 1.80 -10.85 -16.34
N GLU A 105 1.74 -9.60 -15.88
CA GLU A 105 2.48 -8.51 -16.50
C GLU A 105 3.97 -8.62 -16.18
N THR A 106 4.77 -8.24 -17.18
CA THR A 106 6.23 -8.18 -17.09
C THR A 106 6.69 -6.74 -16.82
N PHE A 107 7.64 -6.63 -15.89
CA PHE A 107 8.27 -5.40 -15.44
C PHE A 107 9.80 -5.52 -15.51
N LYS A 108 10.44 -4.36 -15.55
CA LYS A 108 11.89 -4.23 -15.46
C LYS A 108 12.31 -3.75 -14.09
N PHE A 109 13.47 -4.17 -13.63
CA PHE A 109 14.05 -3.71 -12.39
C PHE A 109 15.55 -3.54 -12.61
N GLU A 110 16.01 -2.30 -12.73
CA GLU A 110 17.39 -1.97 -13.12
C GLU A 110 18.20 -1.53 -11.90
N VAL A 111 19.23 -2.30 -11.55
CA VAL A 111 20.08 -2.01 -10.38
C VAL A 111 21.52 -1.86 -10.78
N PHE A 112 22.19 -0.82 -10.32
CA PHE A 112 23.63 -0.66 -10.51
C PHE A 112 24.42 -1.69 -9.70
N SER A 113 25.37 -2.36 -10.35
CA SER A 113 26.34 -3.25 -9.73
C SER A 113 27.73 -2.62 -9.76
N LYS A 114 28.34 -2.31 -8.60
CA LYS A 114 29.73 -1.82 -8.58
C LYS A 114 30.70 -2.83 -9.15
N ARG A 115 30.44 -4.13 -8.92
CA ARG A 115 31.30 -5.21 -9.40
C ARG A 115 31.40 -5.21 -10.93
N GLN A 116 30.28 -4.99 -11.62
CA GLN A 116 30.24 -4.99 -13.09
C GLN A 116 30.48 -3.60 -13.69
N GLY A 117 30.24 -2.53 -12.93
CA GLY A 117 30.40 -1.15 -13.38
C GLY A 117 29.28 -0.67 -14.30
N HIS A 118 28.15 -1.39 -14.35
CA HIS A 118 26.95 -1.02 -15.08
C HIS A 118 25.68 -1.48 -14.34
N ALA A 119 24.52 -1.08 -14.86
CA ALA A 119 23.24 -1.55 -14.37
C ALA A 119 22.94 -2.95 -14.91
N ASP A 120 22.37 -3.79 -14.04
CA ASP A 120 21.82 -5.10 -14.33
C ASP A 120 20.30 -4.98 -14.42
N GLU A 121 19.71 -5.42 -15.54
CA GLU A 121 18.26 -5.42 -15.76
C GLU A 121 17.67 -6.78 -15.38
N TYR A 122 16.98 -6.82 -14.25
CA TYR A 122 16.20 -7.97 -13.82
C TYR A 122 14.79 -7.90 -14.43
N GLN A 123 14.29 -9.05 -14.90
CA GLN A 123 12.90 -9.16 -15.34
C GLN A 123 12.04 -9.70 -14.20
N PHE A 124 10.94 -9.00 -13.92
CA PHE A 124 9.95 -9.38 -12.92
C PHE A 124 8.64 -9.68 -13.63
N VAL A 125 8.04 -10.83 -13.34
CA VAL A 125 6.65 -11.13 -13.71
C VAL A 125 5.86 -11.23 -12.43
N ARG A 126 4.76 -10.47 -12.32
CA ARG A 126 3.92 -10.56 -11.13
C ARG A 126 3.04 -11.80 -11.23
N ILE A 127 3.14 -12.71 -10.27
CA ILE A 127 2.36 -13.96 -10.22
C ILE A 127 1.48 -14.00 -8.97
N GLU A 128 0.50 -14.90 -8.93
CA GLU A 128 -0.52 -14.99 -7.85
C GLU A 128 0.06 -15.03 -6.43
N ASN A 129 1.23 -15.65 -6.24
CA ASN A 129 1.83 -15.81 -4.92
C ASN A 129 3.04 -14.91 -4.64
N GLY A 130 3.50 -14.13 -5.63
CA GLY A 130 4.71 -13.31 -5.52
C GLY A 130 5.22 -12.85 -6.88
N TRP A 131 6.51 -13.06 -7.13
CA TRP A 131 7.18 -12.65 -8.37
C TRP A 131 7.84 -13.84 -9.03
N GLU A 132 7.79 -13.95 -10.34
CA GLU A 132 8.76 -14.76 -11.08
C GLU A 132 9.87 -13.83 -11.56
N ILE A 133 11.08 -14.06 -11.08
CA ILE A 133 12.23 -13.21 -11.36
C ILE A 133 13.20 -13.97 -12.25
N SER A 134 13.70 -13.32 -13.29
CA SER A 134 14.71 -13.91 -14.16
C SER A 134 15.83 -12.92 -14.48
N PHE A 135 17.07 -13.36 -14.30
CA PHE A 135 18.27 -12.64 -14.70
C PHE A 135 19.36 -13.62 -15.14
N MET A 136 19.74 -13.54 -16.42
CA MET A 136 20.70 -14.45 -17.06
C MET A 136 20.42 -15.94 -16.76
N THR A 137 21.11 -16.52 -15.78
CA THR A 137 21.06 -17.95 -15.43
C THR A 137 20.38 -18.23 -14.09
N ILE A 138 20.07 -17.20 -13.28
CA ILE A 138 19.39 -17.36 -11.99
C ILE A 138 18.00 -16.75 -12.08
N GLY A 139 17.00 -17.58 -11.82
CA GLY A 139 15.62 -17.14 -11.79
C GLY A 139 14.65 -18.24 -11.38
N GLY A 140 13.42 -17.82 -11.10
CA GLY A 140 12.33 -18.68 -10.71
C GLY A 140 11.29 -17.93 -9.90
N GLU A 141 10.34 -18.70 -9.35
CA GLU A 141 9.30 -18.17 -8.48
C GLU A 141 9.88 -17.72 -7.13
N CYS A 142 9.45 -16.54 -6.73
CA CYS A 142 9.76 -15.89 -5.48
C CYS A 142 8.46 -15.58 -4.72
N ASP A 143 8.58 -15.46 -3.40
CA ASP A 143 7.55 -14.83 -2.59
C ASP A 143 7.40 -13.34 -2.93
N LYS A 144 6.44 -12.67 -2.29
CA LYS A 144 6.12 -11.25 -2.52
C LYS A 144 7.27 -10.32 -2.16
N SER A 145 8.19 -10.77 -1.31
CA SER A 145 9.40 -10.04 -0.94
C SER A 145 10.54 -10.23 -1.94
N GLY A 146 10.41 -11.11 -2.94
CA GLY A 146 11.45 -11.39 -3.94
C GLY A 146 12.40 -12.54 -3.58
N SER A 147 12.16 -13.23 -2.46
CA SER A 147 12.96 -14.38 -2.04
C SER A 147 12.55 -15.67 -2.76
N PRO A 148 13.48 -16.55 -3.17
CA PRO A 148 14.92 -16.47 -2.91
C PRO A 148 15.72 -15.80 -4.03
N TYR A 149 15.26 -15.90 -5.28
CA TYR A 149 16.12 -15.71 -6.45
C TYR A 149 16.60 -14.27 -6.67
N LEU A 150 15.86 -13.25 -6.21
CA LEU A 150 16.37 -11.88 -6.26
C LEU A 150 17.63 -11.73 -5.39
N TYR A 151 17.57 -12.29 -4.18
CA TYR A 151 18.66 -12.19 -3.21
C TYR A 151 19.80 -13.14 -3.53
N GLU A 152 19.55 -14.26 -4.20
CA GLU A 152 20.61 -15.08 -4.78
C GLU A 152 21.38 -14.33 -5.86
N ASN A 153 20.68 -13.61 -6.74
CA ASN A 153 21.33 -12.73 -7.72
C ASN A 153 22.13 -11.60 -7.05
N PHE A 154 21.52 -10.85 -6.13
CA PHE A 154 22.22 -9.78 -5.41
C PHE A 154 23.47 -10.29 -4.69
N LYS A 155 23.37 -11.47 -4.06
CA LYS A 155 24.51 -12.12 -3.42
C LYS A 155 25.58 -12.53 -4.42
N GLN A 156 25.21 -13.04 -5.59
CA GLN A 156 26.18 -13.37 -6.64
C GLN A 156 26.93 -12.13 -7.12
N ASP A 157 26.24 -10.99 -7.30
CA ASP A 157 26.83 -9.75 -7.80
C ASP A 157 27.36 -8.81 -6.70
N PHE A 158 27.33 -9.25 -5.44
CA PHE A 158 27.75 -8.47 -4.26
C PHE A 158 27.03 -7.12 -4.13
N ILE A 159 25.76 -7.08 -4.55
CA ILE A 159 24.89 -5.91 -4.46
C ILE A 159 24.41 -5.77 -3.02
N GLU A 160 24.79 -4.66 -2.39
CA GLU A 160 24.22 -4.25 -1.11
C GLU A 160 22.87 -3.58 -1.31
N TYR A 161 21.94 -3.86 -0.41
CA TYR A 161 20.61 -3.30 -0.46
C TYR A 161 20.10 -2.93 0.94
N PRO A 162 19.16 -1.99 1.04
CA PRO A 162 18.61 -1.56 2.33
C PRO A 162 17.86 -2.70 3.02
N ASN A 163 18.04 -2.88 4.33
CA ASN A 163 17.36 -3.94 5.11
C ASN A 163 15.82 -3.92 4.97
N GLY A 164 15.23 -2.74 4.79
CA GLY A 164 13.78 -2.61 4.60
C GLY A 164 13.25 -3.04 3.23
N PHE A 165 14.12 -3.18 2.22
CA PHE A 165 13.74 -3.44 0.82
C PHE A 165 12.75 -4.62 0.64
N PRO A 166 12.96 -5.81 1.24
CA PRO A 166 12.01 -6.93 1.12
C PRO A 166 10.57 -6.55 1.50
N GLY A 167 10.40 -5.78 2.57
CA GLY A 167 9.09 -5.34 3.04
C GLY A 167 8.41 -4.34 2.12
N TYR A 168 9.18 -3.43 1.50
CA TYR A 168 8.63 -2.49 0.52
C TYR A 168 8.22 -3.18 -0.78
N LEU A 169 8.99 -4.18 -1.23
CA LEU A 169 8.65 -4.96 -2.42
C LEU A 169 7.38 -5.79 -2.20
N GLU A 170 7.27 -6.43 -1.03
CA GLU A 170 6.04 -7.14 -0.63
C GLU A 170 4.85 -6.18 -0.54
N TRP A 171 5.04 -5.01 0.05
CA TRP A 171 4.00 -3.99 0.15
C TRP A 171 3.48 -3.54 -1.22
N LEU A 172 4.37 -3.27 -2.17
CA LEU A 172 4.01 -2.94 -3.54
C LEU A 172 3.19 -4.06 -4.19
N TRP A 173 3.56 -5.32 -3.96
CA TRP A 173 2.81 -6.45 -4.50
C TRP A 173 1.36 -6.45 -4.01
N TYR A 174 1.09 -6.18 -2.73
CA TYR A 174 -0.28 -6.09 -2.23
C TYR A 174 -1.01 -4.86 -2.79
N LYS A 175 -0.32 -3.72 -2.82
CA LYS A 175 -0.90 -2.44 -3.23
C LYS A 175 -1.34 -2.41 -4.69
N ALA A 176 -0.61 -3.10 -5.56
CA ALA A 176 -1.00 -3.24 -6.96
C ALA A 176 -2.42 -3.82 -7.13
N LYS A 177 -2.81 -4.78 -6.28
CA LYS A 177 -4.18 -5.31 -6.25
C LYS A 177 -5.14 -4.38 -5.52
N GLU A 178 -4.79 -3.98 -4.30
CA GLU A 178 -5.71 -3.23 -3.41
C GLU A 178 -6.12 -1.88 -4.00
N GLU A 179 -5.22 -1.23 -4.73
CA GLU A 179 -5.44 0.09 -5.32
C GLU A 179 -5.70 0.02 -6.84
N GLY A 180 -5.71 -1.19 -7.40
CA GLY A 180 -6.01 -1.38 -8.82
C GLY A 180 -4.98 -0.76 -9.76
N LEU A 181 -3.72 -0.76 -9.35
CA LEU A 181 -2.65 -0.11 -10.09
C LEU A 181 -2.55 -0.72 -11.49
N ASN A 182 -2.31 0.14 -12.47
CA ASN A 182 -1.97 -0.30 -13.82
C ASN A 182 -0.47 -0.64 -13.93
N LYS A 183 -0.09 -1.22 -15.08
CA LYS A 183 1.30 -1.62 -15.35
C LYS A 183 2.29 -0.46 -15.19
N GLN A 184 1.94 0.73 -15.67
CA GLN A 184 2.82 1.90 -15.62
C GLN A 184 3.05 2.37 -14.18
N GLU A 185 2.02 2.33 -13.33
CA GLU A 185 2.12 2.66 -11.92
C GLU A 185 2.99 1.66 -11.17
N VAL A 186 2.78 0.36 -11.37
CA VAL A 186 3.63 -0.68 -10.76
C VAL A 186 5.09 -0.56 -11.23
N GLN A 187 5.32 -0.33 -12.52
CA GLN A 187 6.67 -0.09 -13.05
C GLN A 187 7.33 1.14 -12.43
N SER A 188 6.57 2.23 -12.26
CA SER A 188 7.06 3.46 -11.62
C SER A 188 7.47 3.22 -10.16
N GLU A 189 6.69 2.46 -9.39
CA GLU A 189 7.06 2.12 -8.01
C GLU A 189 8.26 1.15 -7.94
N LEU A 190 8.32 0.15 -8.84
CA LEU A 190 9.49 -0.73 -8.95
C LEU A 190 10.76 0.07 -9.27
N ASN A 191 10.70 1.08 -10.14
CA ASN A 191 11.84 1.93 -10.45
C ASN A 191 12.35 2.67 -9.20
N LYS A 192 11.46 3.19 -8.35
CA LYS A 192 11.86 3.84 -7.10
C LYS A 192 12.58 2.87 -6.14
N LEU A 193 12.12 1.63 -6.09
CA LEU A 193 12.77 0.59 -5.29
C LEU A 193 14.14 0.22 -5.88
N ALA A 194 14.26 0.15 -7.21
CA ALA A 194 15.52 -0.10 -7.90
C ALA A 194 16.54 1.03 -7.69
N ASP A 195 16.08 2.29 -7.75
CA ASP A 195 16.88 3.47 -7.43
C ASP A 195 17.40 3.45 -5.99
N TRP A 196 16.60 2.94 -5.05
CA TRP A 196 16.99 2.85 -3.65
C TRP A 196 18.08 1.80 -3.43
N VAL A 197 17.97 0.64 -4.09
CA VAL A 197 19.03 -0.38 -4.10
C VAL A 197 20.29 0.17 -4.74
N THR A 198 20.18 0.79 -5.92
CA THR A 198 21.30 1.42 -6.63
C THR A 198 22.05 2.41 -5.75
N LYS A 199 21.35 3.34 -5.09
CA LYS A 199 21.97 4.31 -4.18
C LYS A 199 22.70 3.64 -3.01
N CYS A 200 22.09 2.60 -2.43
CA CYS A 200 22.71 1.83 -1.35
C CYS A 200 24.02 1.19 -1.80
N GLU A 201 24.03 0.59 -2.99
CA GLU A 201 25.22 -0.02 -3.57
C GLU A 201 26.29 1.03 -3.96
N GLU A 202 25.88 2.16 -4.53
CA GLU A 202 26.77 3.28 -4.89
C GLU A 202 27.46 3.89 -3.66
N GLU A 203 26.75 4.03 -2.55
CA GLU A 203 27.26 4.60 -1.30
C GLU A 203 28.13 3.62 -0.49
N LYS A 204 28.17 2.33 -0.88
CA LYS A 204 29.02 1.33 -0.23
C LYS A 204 30.50 1.76 -0.23
N PRO A 205 31.20 1.77 0.91
CA PRO A 205 32.63 2.06 0.95
C PRO A 205 33.44 1.04 0.14
N ASP A 206 34.21 1.52 -0.83
CA ASP A 206 35.03 0.70 -1.74
C ASP A 206 36.47 1.21 -1.89
N SER A 207 36.83 2.25 -1.15
CA SER A 207 38.13 2.92 -1.23
C SER A 207 38.82 3.00 0.13
N GLY A 208 40.13 3.26 0.10
CA GLY A 208 40.96 3.32 1.30
C GLY A 208 41.03 1.96 2.02
N LEU A 209 40.71 1.96 3.33
CA LEU A 209 40.71 0.76 4.17
C LEU A 209 39.81 -0.36 3.62
N TRP A 210 38.74 0.02 2.91
CA TRP A 210 37.68 -0.88 2.45
C TRP A 210 37.94 -1.52 1.09
N SER A 211 39.05 -1.16 0.43
CA SER A 211 39.38 -1.65 -0.93
C SER A 211 39.60 -3.17 -1.03
N ASN A 212 39.76 -3.88 0.10
CA ASN A 212 39.98 -5.33 0.16
C ASN A 212 39.08 -6.04 1.19
N TYR A 213 37.98 -5.40 1.62
CA TYR A 213 36.99 -6.03 2.50
C TYR A 213 36.11 -6.99 1.71
#